data_AF-A0A9D4K7E3-F1
#
_entry.id   AF-A0A9D4K7E3-F1
#
_cell.length_a   1.000
_cell.length_b   1.000
_cell.length_c   1.000
_cell.angle_alpha   90.00
_cell.angle_beta   90.00
_cell.angle_gamma   90.00
#
_symmetry.space_group_name_H-M   'P 1'
#
loop_
_entity.id
_entity.type
_entity.pdbx_description
1 polymer ?
#
loop_
_entity_poly.entity_id
_entity_poly.type
_entity_poly.pdbx_seq_one_letter_code
_entity_poly.pdbx_strand_id
1 'polypeptide(L)' 'MTTTLPDTLTEWIGNSLCTHPDSGVGVSELTGITGFQPFFVSLTLPYSAVRGEILPVVATVFNYLQDCISVSISYRF' A
#
# COMPACT_ATOMS: atom_id res chain seq x y z
N MET A 1 -8.26 -19.82 3.45
CA MET A 1 -8.38 -18.62 2.58
C MET A 1 -7.11 -17.80 2.75
N THR A 2 -6.38 -17.54 1.68
CA THR A 2 -5.16 -16.71 1.68
C THR A 2 -5.49 -15.40 0.96
N THR A 3 -5.49 -14.30 1.69
CA THR A 3 -5.73 -12.96 1.13
C THR A 3 -4.39 -12.28 0.89
N THR A 4 -4.18 -11.80 -0.33
CA THR A 4 -2.98 -11.03 -0.70
C THR A 4 -3.03 -9.67 -0.02
N LEU A 5 -1.97 -9.35 0.74
CA LEU A 5 -1.85 -8.06 1.40
C LEU A 5 -1.63 -6.97 0.34
N PRO A 6 -2.32 -5.82 0.40
CA PRO A 6 -2.11 -4.75 -0.57
C PRO A 6 -0.71 -4.15 -0.47
N ASP A 7 -0.17 -3.73 -1.61
CA ASP A 7 1.17 -3.14 -1.78
C ASP A 7 1.26 -1.69 -1.23
N THR A 8 0.82 -1.48 0.01
CA THR A 8 0.87 -0.19 0.69
C THR A 8 1.70 -0.29 1.96
N LEU A 9 2.52 0.73 2.25
CA LEU A 9 3.20 0.92 3.53
C LEU A 9 2.18 1.28 4.63
N THR A 10 1.29 0.35 4.93
CA THR A 10 0.22 0.53 5.92
C THR A 10 0.21 -0.66 6.84
N GLU A 11 0.15 -0.38 8.14
CA GLU A 11 -0.08 -1.39 9.15
C GLU A 11 -1.58 -1.68 9.24
N TRP A 12 -1.93 -2.95 9.04
CA TRP A 12 -3.30 -3.45 9.19
C TRP A 12 -3.46 -4.03 10.58
N ILE A 13 -4.34 -3.46 11.38
CA ILE A 13 -4.64 -3.98 12.72
C ILE A 13 -5.99 -4.71 12.64
N GLY A 14 -5.99 -6.00 12.95
CA GLY A 14 -7.19 -6.82 12.93
C GLY A 14 -7.40 -7.57 14.24
N ASN A 15 -8.67 -7.78 14.61
CA ASN A 15 -9.08 -8.75 15.60
C ASN A 15 -10.15 -9.68 14.99
N SER A 16 -10.40 -10.80 15.68
CA SER A 16 -11.43 -11.77 15.29
C SER A 16 -12.43 -11.95 16.41
N LEU A 17 -13.70 -12.14 16.04
CA LEU A 17 -14.77 -12.48 16.95
C LEU A 17 -15.16 -13.94 16.72
N CYS A 18 -15.02 -14.75 17.76
CA CYS A 18 -15.40 -16.16 17.77
C CYS A 18 -16.72 -16.30 18.52
N THR A 19 -17.70 -16.99 17.94
CA THR A 19 -18.97 -17.29 18.61
C THR A 19 -19.15 -18.81 18.69
N HIS A 20 -19.42 -19.32 19.89
CA HIS A 20 -19.61 -20.74 20.16
C HIS A 20 -20.92 -20.96 20.93
N PRO A 21 -21.76 -21.94 20.56
CA PRO A 21 -23.07 -22.15 21.17
C PRO A 21 -23.01 -22.44 22.68
N ASP A 22 -21.99 -23.18 23.16
CA ASP A 22 -21.86 -23.53 24.58
C ASP A 22 -20.90 -22.62 25.37
N SER A 23 -19.97 -21.98 24.66
CA SER A 23 -18.83 -21.26 25.26
C SER A 23 -18.98 -19.74 25.13
N GLY A 24 -20.04 -19.27 24.48
CA GLY A 24 -20.36 -17.86 24.32
C GLY A 24 -19.52 -17.16 23.24
N VAL A 25 -19.23 -15.89 23.47
CA VAL A 25 -18.50 -15.02 22.53
C VAL A 25 -17.09 -14.76 23.05
N GLY A 26 -16.08 -14.98 22.22
CA GLY A 26 -14.68 -14.67 22.49
C GLY A 26 -14.14 -13.65 21.48
N VAL A 27 -13.32 -12.71 21.93
CA VAL A 27 -12.62 -11.74 21.07
C VAL A 27 -11.13 -12.08 21.10
N SER A 28 -10.50 -12.21 19.92
CA SER A 28 -9.05 -12.40 19.85
C SER A 28 -8.31 -11.09 20.12
N GLU A 29 -7.05 -11.21 20.52
CA GLU A 29 -6.15 -10.07 20.64
C GLU A 29 -5.95 -9.38 19.28
N LEU A 30 -5.67 -8.07 19.35
CA LEU A 30 -5.34 -7.26 18.18
C LEU A 30 -4.00 -7.72 17.63
N THR A 31 -3.98 -8.15 16.37
CA THR A 31 -2.76 -8.52 15.65
C THR A 31 -2.51 -7.54 14.53
N GLY A 32 -1.29 -6.97 14.49
CA GLY A 32 -0.83 -6.09 13.42
C GLY A 32 -0.17 -6.88 12.29
N ILE A 33 -0.52 -6.55 11.05
CA ILE A 33 0.11 -7.05 9.83
C ILE A 33 0.66 -5.85 9.06
N THR A 34 1.97 -5.71 9.01
CA THR A 34 2.62 -4.61 8.28
C THR A 34 2.84 -4.99 6.83
N GLY A 35 2.16 -4.29 5.91
CA GLY A 35 2.50 -4.33 4.49
C GLY A 35 3.67 -3.39 4.23
N PHE A 36 4.73 -3.88 3.57
CA PHE A 36 5.88 -3.05 3.23
C PHE A 36 6.36 -3.38 1.82
N GLN A 37 6.18 -2.43 0.90
CA GLN A 37 6.78 -2.49 -0.42
C GLN A 37 8.11 -1.70 -0.41
N PRO A 38 9.27 -2.38 -0.54
CA PRO A 38 10.57 -1.73 -0.39
C PRO A 38 10.94 -0.81 -1.56
N PHE A 39 10.26 -0.92 -2.70
CA PHE A 39 10.52 -0.09 -3.87
C PHE A 39 9.21 0.23 -4.60
N PHE A 40 8.89 1.52 -4.72
CA PHE A 40 7.66 1.98 -5.39
C PHE A 40 7.81 3.39 -5.94
N VAL A 41 6.91 3.76 -6.86
CA VAL A 41 6.84 5.11 -7.46
C VAL A 41 5.55 5.79 -7.02
N SER A 42 5.64 7.01 -6.53
CA SER A 42 4.49 7.86 -6.20
C SER A 42 4.38 9.00 -7.21
N LEU A 43 3.18 9.20 -7.76
CA LEU A 43 2.89 10.27 -8.71
C LEU A 43 2.09 11.36 -8.02
N THR A 44 2.65 12.56 -7.90
CA THR A 44 1.94 13.74 -7.42
C THR A 44 1.25 14.40 -8.60
N LEU A 45 -0.06 14.16 -8.71
CA LEU A 45 -0.93 14.76 -9.72
C LEU A 45 -1.70 15.94 -9.11
N PRO A 46 -1.90 17.03 -9.87
CA PRO A 46 -2.82 18.08 -9.45
C PRO A 46 -4.25 17.53 -9.37
N TYR A 47 -5.07 18.17 -8.53
CA TYR A 47 -6.46 17.74 -8.27
C TYR A 47 -7.31 17.64 -9.54
N SER A 48 -7.06 18.52 -10.51
CA SER A 48 -7.74 18.54 -11.80
C SER A 48 -6.76 18.83 -12.93
N ALA A 49 -7.15 18.42 -14.13
CA ALA A 49 -6.40 18.57 -15.36
C ALA A 49 -7.36 19.02 -16.47
N VAL A 50 -7.00 20.07 -17.22
CA VAL A 50 -7.75 20.50 -18.40
C VAL A 50 -7.03 20.01 -19.65
N ARG A 51 -7.80 19.47 -20.60
CA ARG A 51 -7.25 19.01 -21.89
C ARG A 51 -6.63 20.19 -22.65
N GLY A 52 -5.35 20.07 -22.99
CA GLY A 52 -4.59 21.10 -23.69
C GLY A 52 -3.67 21.93 -22.80
N GLU A 53 -3.71 21.75 -21.48
CA GLU A 53 -2.77 22.39 -20.55
C GLU A 53 -1.50 21.55 -20.35
N ILE A 54 -0.38 22.23 -20.11
CA ILE A 54 0.87 21.61 -19.69
C ILE A 54 0.83 21.51 -18.16
N LEU A 55 0.75 20.28 -17.66
CA LEU A 55 0.67 20.01 -16.22
C LEU A 55 2.00 19.43 -15.73
N PRO A 56 2.60 19.98 -14.66
CA PRO A 56 3.74 19.36 -14.02
C PRO A 56 3.27 18.10 -13.28
N VAL A 57 3.77 16.93 -13.70
CA VAL A 57 3.59 15.67 -12.98
C VAL A 57 4.91 15.31 -12.31
N VAL A 58 4.91 15.23 -10.98
CA VAL A 58 6.11 14.86 -10.23
C VAL A 58 6.05 13.38 -9.91
N ALA A 59 7.02 12.61 -10.42
CA ALA A 59 7.20 11.21 -10.10
C ALA A 59 8.33 11.04 -9.09
N THR A 60 8.01 10.58 -7.88
CA THR A 60 8.97 10.33 -6.80
C THR A 60 9.19 8.83 -6.66
N VAL A 61 10.43 8.38 -6.82
CA VAL A 61 10.82 6.98 -6.63
C VAL A 61 11.33 6.79 -5.20
N PHE A 62 10.72 5.86 -4.47
CA PHE A 62 11.15 5.49 -3.12
C PHE A 62 11.90 4.16 -3.20
N ASN A 63 13.14 4.14 -2.71
CA ASN A 63 13.97 2.95 -2.61
C ASN A 63 14.42 2.74 -1.16
N TYR A 64 13.91 1.68 -0.54
CA TYR A 64 14.28 1.23 0.81
C TYR A 64 15.14 -0.04 0.78
N LEU A 65 15.61 -0.47 -0.40
CA LEU A 65 16.57 -1.57 -0.51
C LEU A 65 17.95 -1.10 -0.06
N GLN A 66 18.75 -2.02 0.48
CA GLN A 66 20.11 -1.71 0.95
C GLN A 66 21.11 -1.51 -0.20
N ASP A 67 20.80 -2.06 -1.38
CA ASP A 67 21.65 -2.03 -2.55
C ASP A 67 21.24 -0.92 -3.54
N CYS A 68 22.23 -0.34 -4.21
CA CYS A 68 22.01 0.57 -5.33
C CYS A 68 21.47 -0.20 -6.55
N ILE A 69 20.33 0.24 -7.06
CA ILE A 69 19.69 -0.34 -8.24
C ILE A 69 19.64 0.68 -9.39
N SER A 70 19.84 0.20 -10.61
CA SER A 70 19.66 1.01 -11.82
C SER A 70 18.20 0.94 -12.26
N VAL A 71 17.52 2.09 -12.31
CA VAL A 71 16.09 2.18 -12.63
C VAL A 71 15.91 2.90 -13.96
N SER A 72 15.12 2.32 -14.86
CA SER A 72 14.68 2.97 -16.10
C SER A 72 13.22 3.36 -15.96
N ILE A 73 12.92 4.65 -16.17
CA ILE A 73 11.55 5.18 -16.10
C ILE A 73 11.08 5.43 -17.53
N SER A 74 10.04 4.71 -17.94
CA SER A 74 9.35 4.92 -19.22
C SER A 74 7.93 5.40 -18.98
N TYR A 75 7.54 6.49 -19.64
CA TYR A 75 6.15 6.94 -19.70
C TYR A 75 5.51 6.39 -20.97
N ARG A 76 4.27 5.87 -20.86
CA ARG A 76 3.46 5.46 -22.00
C ARG A 76 2.19 6.30 -22.02
N PHE A 77 2.03 7.07 -23.09
CA PHE A 77 0.82 7.82 -23.40
C PHE A 77 -0.21 6.94 -24.12
#